data_AF-A0A9D9S416-F1
#
_entry.id   AF-A0A9D9S416-F1
#
_cell.length_a   1.000
_cell.length_b   1.000
_cell.length_c   1.000
_cell.angle_alpha   90.00
_cell.angle_beta   90.00
_cell.angle_gamma   90.00
#
_symmetry.space_group_name_H-M   'P 1'
#
loop_
_entity.id
_entity.type
_entity.pdbx_description
1 polymer ?
#
loop_
_entity_poly.entity_id
_entity_poly.type
_entity_poly.pdbx_seq_one_letter_code
_entity_poly.pdbx_strand_id
1 'polypeptide(L)' 'MLNANDKENLVKSSQTANLLVQDLRDLVKAANPLLAEIAMEILQQAVQIEQRLNRIDSITNPEEKTE' A
#
# COMPACT_ATOMS: atom_id res chain seq x y z
N MET A 1 -2.50 0.92 22.33
CA MET A 1 -1.11 0.51 22.06
C MET A 1 -1.17 -0.83 21.35
N LEU A 2 -0.49 -0.96 20.20
CA LEU A 2 -0.49 -2.21 19.43
C LEU A 2 0.34 -3.27 20.15
N ASN A 3 -0.09 -4.53 20.11
CA ASN A 3 0.79 -5.63 20.52
C ASN A 3 1.83 -5.93 19.41
N ALA A 4 2.81 -6.79 19.69
CA ALA A 4 3.87 -7.12 18.73
C ALA A 4 3.33 -7.69 17.41
N ASN A 5 2.33 -8.57 17.48
CA ASN A 5 1.70 -9.16 16.28
C ASN A 5 0.93 -8.12 15.47
N ASP A 6 0.23 -7.20 16.12
CA ASP A 6 -0.48 -6.11 15.45
C ASP A 6 0.50 -5.21 14.70
N LYS A 7 1.64 -4.85 15.32
CA LYS A 7 2.70 -4.05 14.68
C LYS A 7 3.28 -4.79 13.47
N GLU A 8 3.62 -6.07 13.63
CA GLU A 8 4.16 -6.88 12.53
C GLU A 8 3.18 -7.01 11.36
N ASN A 9 1.91 -7.29 11.64
CA ASN A 9 0.87 -7.40 10.61
C ASN A 9 0.63 -6.08 9.88
N LEU A 10 0.67 -4.95 10.60
CA LEU A 10 0.54 -3.62 10.01
C LEU A 10 1.69 -3.30 9.05
N VAL A 11 2.93 -3.55 9.48
CA VAL A 11 4.14 -3.35 8.66
C VAL A 11 4.09 -4.22 7.40
N LYS A 12 3.80 -5.52 7.53
CA LYS A 12 3.69 -6.45 6.40
C LYS A 12 2.60 -6.01 5.42
N SER A 13 1.45 -5.59 5.93
CA SER A 13 0.34 -5.13 5.11
C SER A 13 0.70 -3.86 4.34
N SER A 14 1.35 -2.88 4.99
CA SER A 14 1.80 -1.64 4.34
C SER A 14 2.82 -1.94 3.24
N GLN A 15 3.83 -2.77 3.51
CA GLN A 15 4.83 -3.18 2.52
C GLN A 15 4.20 -3.91 1.33
N THR A 16 3.25 -4.82 1.59
CA THR A 16 2.54 -5.56 0.53
C THR A 16 1.70 -4.62 -0.33
N ALA A 17 1.01 -3.66 0.28
CA ALA A 17 0.22 -2.66 -0.46
C ALA A 17 1.13 -1.76 -1.32
N ASN A 18 2.30 -1.38 -0.82
CA ASN A 18 3.28 -0.59 -1.58
C ASN A 18 3.79 -1.36 -2.81
N LEU A 19 4.15 -2.63 -2.66
CA LEU A 19 4.57 -3.48 -3.78
C LEU A 19 3.45 -3.62 -4.82
N LEU A 20 2.22 -3.86 -4.38
CA LEU A 20 1.06 -3.93 -5.26
C LEU A 20 0.86 -2.63 -6.05
N VAL A 21 1.00 -1.47 -5.41
CA VAL A 21 0.91 -0.16 -6.08
C VAL A 21 2.00 0.00 -7.14
N GLN A 22 3.23 -0.45 -6.87
CA GLN A 22 4.34 -0.39 -7.83
C GLN A 22 4.05 -1.28 -9.05
N ASP A 23 3.69 -2.54 -8.83
CA ASP A 23 3.38 -3.48 -9.90
C ASP A 23 2.20 -3.01 -10.76
N LEU A 24 1.15 -2.46 -10.14
CA LEU A 24 -0.01 -1.94 -10.87
C LEU A 24 0.31 -0.68 -11.68
N ARG A 25 1.22 0.19 -11.20
CA ARG A 25 1.70 1.35 -11.99
C ARG A 25 2.41 0.93 -13.26
N ASP A 26 3.13 -0.19 -13.23
CA ASP A 26 3.74 -0.76 -14.43
C ASP A 26 2.73 -1.50 -15.30
N LEU A 27 1.76 -2.18 -14.70
CA LEU A 27 0.69 -2.88 -15.41
C LEU A 27 -0.25 -1.94 -16.18
N VAL A 28 -0.48 -0.73 -15.66
CA VAL A 28 -1.22 0.33 -16.38
C VAL A 28 -0.55 0.73 -17.71
N LYS A 29 0.76 0.50 -17.85
CA LYS A 29 1.51 0.78 -19.08
C LYS A 29 1.46 -0.38 -20.08
N ALA A 30 0.72 -1.45 -19.79
CA ALA A 30 0.64 -2.62 -20.66
C ALA A 30 0.10 -2.27 -22.05
N ALA A 31 0.63 -2.92 -23.07
CA ALA A 31 0.15 -2.76 -24.45
C ALA A 31 -1.25 -3.34 -24.67
N ASN A 32 -1.70 -4.24 -23.80
CA ASN A 32 -3.06 -4.79 -23.83
C ASN A 32 -4.03 -3.79 -23.17
N PRO A 33 -5.00 -3.21 -23.92
CA PRO A 33 -5.88 -2.17 -23.38
C PRO A 33 -6.75 -2.63 -22.22
N LEU A 34 -7.28 -3.86 -22.28
CA LEU A 34 -8.11 -4.43 -21.22
C LEU A 34 -7.31 -4.59 -19.92
N LEU A 35 -6.05 -5.04 -20.04
CA LEU A 35 -5.16 -5.18 -18.89
C LEU A 35 -4.84 -3.83 -18.26
N ALA A 36 -4.56 -2.81 -19.08
CA ALA A 36 -4.27 -1.46 -18.62
C ALA A 36 -5.48 -0.81 -17.91
N GLU A 37 -6.68 -1.00 -18.46
CA GLU A 37 -7.93 -0.49 -17.89
C GLU A 37 -8.23 -1.12 -16.52
N ILE A 38 -8.22 -2.46 -16.44
CA ILE A 38 -8.43 -3.17 -15.18
C ILE A 38 -7.35 -2.81 -14.16
N ALA A 39 -6.09 -2.71 -14.58
CA ALA A 39 -5.00 -2.31 -13.69
C ALA A 39 -5.19 -0.90 -13.13
N MET A 40 -5.75 0.03 -13.90
CA MET A 40 -6.02 1.39 -13.45
C MET A 40 -7.08 1.41 -12.34
N GLU A 41 -8.16 0.64 -12.49
CA GLU A 41 -9.21 0.53 -11.47
C GLU A 41 -8.66 -0.06 -10.16
N ILE A 42 -7.88 -1.14 -10.25
CA ILE A 42 -7.27 -1.78 -9.08
C ILE A 42 -6.24 -0.83 -8.45
N LEU A 43 -5.45 -0.10 -9.25
CA LEU A 43 -4.45 0.85 -8.75
C LEU A 43 -5.06 1.94 -7.87
N GLN A 44 -6.21 2.48 -8.26
CA GLN A 44 -6.91 3.49 -7.45
C GLN A 44 -7.29 2.97 -6.07
N GLN A 45 -7.74 1.72 -5.98
CA GLN A 45 -8.08 1.07 -4.72
C GLN A 45 -6.82 0.76 -3.90
N ALA A 46 -5.77 0.23 -4.53
CA ALA A 46 -4.51 -0.11 -3.88
C ALA A 46 -3.83 1.11 -3.26
N VAL A 47 -3.82 2.26 -3.95
CA VAL A 47 -3.30 3.53 -3.42
C VAL A 47 -4.07 3.99 -2.18
N GLN A 48 -5.40 3.85 -2.17
CA GLN A 48 -6.20 4.20 -0.99
C GLN A 48 -5.90 3.27 0.20
N ILE A 49 -5.70 1.98 -0.05
CA ILE A 49 -5.34 1.00 0.98
C ILE A 49 -3.97 1.33 1.57
N GLU A 50 -2.95 1.55 0.72
CA GLU A 50 -1.60 1.94 1.12
C GLU A 50 -1.63 3.20 2.00
N GLN A 51 -2.34 4.25 1.58
CA GLN A 51 -2.48 5.49 2.33
C GLN A 51 -3.12 5.28 3.70
N ARG A 52 -4.15 4.45 3.80
CA ARG A 52 -4.83 4.14 5.07
C ARG A 52 -3.92 3.36 6.00
N LEU A 53 -3.18 2.37 5.49
CA LEU A 53 -2.20 1.61 6.28
C LEU A 53 -1.07 2.50 6.80
N ASN A 54 -0.50 3.36 5.94
CA ASN A 54 0.53 4.33 6.32
C ASN A 54 0.01 5.34 7.36
N ARG A 55 -1.26 5.74 7.26
CA ARG A 55 -1.90 6.60 8.27
C ARG A 55 -2.03 5.88 9.61
N ILE A 56 -2.49 4.63 9.63
CA ILE A 56 -2.60 3.84 10.86
C ILE A 56 -1.22 3.74 11.51
N ASP A 57 -0.21 3.35 10.73
CA ASP A 57 1.17 3.22 11.20
C ASP A 57 1.70 4.52 11.80
N SER A 58 1.51 5.66 11.12
CA SER A 58 1.93 6.97 11.62
C SER A 58 1.27 7.40 12.94
N ILE A 59 0.03 6.94 13.19
CA ILE A 59 -0.72 7.27 14.42
C ILE A 59 -0.34 6.31 15.55
N THR A 60 0.00 5.05 15.22
CA THR A 60 0.33 4.02 16.20
C THR A 60 1.82 3.90 16.50
N ASN A 61 2.70 4.50 15.68
CA ASN A 61 4.15 4.49 15.82
C ASN A 61 4.76 5.90 15.57
N PRO A 62 4.45 6.89 16.42
CA PRO A 62 4.84 8.28 16.19
C PRO A 62 6.36 8.56 16.33
N GLU A 63 7.14 7.64 16.91
CA GLU A 63 8.54 7.86 17.30
C GLU A 63 9.58 7.62 16.18
N GLU A 64 9.19 7.01 15.04
CA GLU A 64 10.13 6.67 13.95
C GLU A 64 10.39 7.80 12.92
N LYS A 65 9.85 9.01 13.10
CA LYS A 65 9.97 10.12 12.13
C LYS A 65 10.96 11.24 12.52
N THR A 66 11.84 11.01 13.49
CA THR A 66 12.83 12.01 13.95
C THR A 66 14.26 11.50 13.81
N GLU A 67 14.71 11.22 12.59
CA GLU A 67 16.13 11.19 12.22
C GLU A 67 16.33 11.72 10.79
#